data_AF-A0A2R6AMS8-F1
#
_entry.id   AF-A0A2R6AMS8-F1
#
_cell.length_a   1.000
_cell.length_b   1.000
_cell.length_c   1.000
_cell.angle_alpha   90.00
_cell.angle_beta   90.00
_cell.angle_gamma   90.00
#
_symmetry.space_group_name_H-M   'P 1'
#
loop_
_entity.id
_entity.type
_entity.pdbx_description
1 polymer ?
#
loop_
_entity_poly.entity_id
_entity_poly.type
_entity_poly.pdbx_seq_one_letter_code
_entity_poly.pdbx_strand_id
1 'polypeptide(L)'
;MANFDNKWGIKVKKELAELWPPLSAEEFEDLKKSIAENGLLEPIVVNENHEVIEGHQRLLAWISLGKDEPPVIRIVKTGGDLAKEIALSVEYNARRRHLVRSELAIIVAKAFKMIEELTQKKVIPRESGNTTNLGFNKESDSLRKVAERVGISEPTLSKALKVVEKGTPEVQ
;
A
#
# COMPACT_ATOMS: atom_id res chain seq x y z
N MET A 1 9.26 -7.86 -12.68
CA MET A 1 8.20 -6.98 -12.14
C MET A 1 7.01 -7.05 -13.08
N ALA A 2 5.79 -6.96 -12.57
CA ALA A 2 4.59 -6.96 -13.41
C ALA A 2 4.60 -5.75 -14.36
N ASN A 3 4.14 -5.93 -15.60
CA ASN A 3 4.03 -4.86 -16.58
C ASN A 3 2.71 -4.11 -16.36
N PHE A 4 2.79 -2.82 -16.05
CA PHE A 4 1.64 -1.95 -15.82
C PHE A 4 1.44 -0.93 -16.96
N ASP A 5 2.15 -1.06 -18.07
CA ASP A 5 2.01 -0.16 -19.21
C ASP A 5 0.57 -0.17 -19.73
N ASN A 6 -0.04 1.00 -19.81
CA ASN A 6 -1.42 1.15 -20.24
C ASN A 6 -1.67 2.50 -20.91
N LYS A 7 -2.67 2.54 -21.80
CA LYS A 7 -3.04 3.73 -22.58
C LYS A 7 -3.71 4.85 -21.77
N TRP A 8 -4.06 4.60 -20.51
CA TRP A 8 -4.78 5.54 -19.65
C TRP A 8 -3.85 6.35 -18.74
N GLY A 9 -2.54 6.10 -18.79
CA GLY A 9 -1.55 6.84 -18.00
C GLY A 9 -1.61 6.57 -16.49
N ILE A 10 -2.28 5.49 -16.06
CA ILE A 10 -2.35 5.09 -14.65
C ILE A 10 -1.01 4.44 -14.28
N LYS A 11 -0.39 4.88 -13.18
CA LYS A 11 0.95 4.44 -12.78
C LYS A 11 0.90 3.66 -11.48
N VAL A 12 1.85 2.75 -11.27
CA VAL A 12 1.98 2.00 -10.01
C VAL A 12 3.33 2.32 -9.38
N LYS A 13 3.31 2.78 -8.13
CA LYS A 13 4.53 2.97 -7.32
C LYS A 13 5.01 1.62 -6.81
N LYS A 14 6.30 1.34 -6.99
CA LYS A 14 6.92 0.07 -6.57
C LYS A 14 6.72 -0.16 -5.07
N GLU A 15 6.91 0.88 -4.29
CA GLU A 15 6.78 0.91 -2.83
C GLU A 15 5.40 0.42 -2.37
N LEU A 16 4.32 0.89 -3.02
CA LEU A 16 2.95 0.51 -2.67
C LEU A 16 2.56 -0.87 -3.20
N ALA A 17 3.12 -1.30 -4.32
CA ALA A 17 2.91 -2.64 -4.84
C ALA A 17 3.57 -3.71 -3.95
N GLU A 18 4.83 -3.49 -3.57
CA GLU A 18 5.65 -4.45 -2.80
C GLU A 18 5.26 -4.52 -1.30
N LEU A 19 4.54 -3.52 -0.78
CA LEU A 19 4.01 -3.56 0.58
C LEU A 19 3.06 -4.75 0.81
N TRP A 20 2.39 -5.21 -0.24
CA TRP A 20 1.41 -6.28 -0.17
C TRP A 20 1.94 -7.57 -0.79
N PRO A 21 1.64 -8.74 -0.21
CA PRO A 21 1.93 -10.00 -0.87
C PRO A 21 1.20 -10.04 -2.23
N PRO A 22 1.86 -10.54 -3.29
CA PRO A 22 1.22 -10.75 -4.57
C PRO A 22 0.14 -11.83 -4.43
N LEU A 23 -0.87 -11.78 -5.31
CA LEU A 23 -1.79 -12.91 -5.47
C LEU A 23 -1.03 -14.10 -6.06
N SER A 24 -1.41 -15.31 -5.66
CA SER A 24 -1.02 -16.51 -6.38
C SER A 24 -1.55 -16.48 -7.82
N ALA A 25 -0.99 -17.31 -8.69
CA ALA A 25 -1.43 -17.38 -10.09
C ALA A 25 -2.93 -17.76 -10.20
N GLU A 26 -3.40 -18.66 -9.33
CA GLU A 26 -4.80 -19.08 -9.27
C GLU A 26 -5.72 -17.94 -8.83
N GLU A 27 -5.40 -17.28 -7.70
CA GLU A 27 -6.17 -16.11 -7.22
C GLU A 27 -6.21 -14.98 -8.25
N PHE A 28 -5.12 -14.78 -9.00
CA PHE A 28 -5.07 -13.76 -10.05
C PHE A 28 -5.95 -14.12 -11.26
N GLU A 29 -5.95 -15.39 -11.70
CA GLU A 29 -6.84 -15.83 -12.77
C GLU A 29 -8.31 -15.77 -12.36
N ASP A 30 -8.63 -16.09 -11.10
CA ASP A 30 -10.00 -15.96 -10.59
C ASP A 30 -10.43 -14.49 -10.49
N LEU A 31 -9.53 -13.59 -10.09
CA LEU A 31 -9.76 -12.15 -10.15
C LEU A 31 -10.05 -11.69 -11.59
N LYS A 32 -9.27 -12.16 -12.57
CA LYS A 32 -9.50 -11.85 -14.00
C LYS A 32 -10.86 -12.33 -14.47
N LYS A 33 -11.26 -13.57 -14.17
CA LYS A 33 -12.59 -14.11 -14.53
C LYS A 33 -13.70 -13.26 -13.92
N SER A 34 -13.60 -12.97 -12.61
CA SER A 34 -14.58 -12.14 -11.92
C SER A 34 -14.72 -10.75 -12.56
N ILE A 35 -13.60 -10.13 -12.97
CA ILE A 35 -13.61 -8.82 -13.64
C ILE A 35 -14.16 -8.92 -15.07
N ALA A 36 -13.88 -10.00 -15.79
CA ALA A 36 -14.41 -10.21 -17.13
C ALA A 36 -15.94 -10.33 -17.12
N GLU A 37 -16.49 -11.03 -16.13
CA GLU A 37 -17.93 -11.28 -15.97
C GLU A 37 -18.69 -10.10 -15.37
N ASN A 38 -18.14 -9.49 -14.32
CA ASN A 38 -18.87 -8.52 -13.49
C ASN A 38 -18.32 -7.09 -13.58
N GLY A 39 -17.20 -6.90 -14.29
CA GLY A 39 -16.44 -5.66 -14.23
C GLY A 39 -15.74 -5.47 -12.87
N LEU A 40 -15.29 -4.24 -12.61
CA LEU A 40 -14.71 -3.88 -11.32
C LEU A 40 -15.82 -3.64 -10.30
N LEU A 41 -15.99 -4.58 -9.37
CA LEU A 41 -16.90 -4.41 -8.23
C LEU A 41 -16.44 -3.29 -7.28
N GLU A 42 -15.12 -3.10 -7.18
CA GLU A 42 -14.50 -2.04 -6.40
C GLU A 42 -13.54 -1.23 -7.29
N PRO A 43 -13.63 0.11 -7.28
CA PRO A 43 -12.77 0.94 -8.10
C PRO A 43 -11.30 0.79 -7.72
N ILE A 44 -10.42 1.14 -8.65
CA ILE A 44 -9.00 1.32 -8.36
C ILE A 44 -8.82 2.67 -7.68
N VAL A 45 -8.16 2.70 -6.52
CA VAL A 45 -7.93 3.96 -5.79
C VAL A 45 -6.61 4.56 -6.24
N VAL A 46 -6.67 5.79 -6.75
CA VAL A 46 -5.51 6.54 -7.24
C VAL A 46 -5.39 7.88 -6.54
N ASN A 47 -4.20 8.46 -6.54
CA ASN A 47 -4.01 9.85 -6.14
C ASN A 47 -4.38 10.83 -7.27
N GLU A 48 -4.25 12.13 -7.02
CA GLU A 48 -4.51 13.20 -7.99
C GLU A 48 -3.64 13.16 -9.26
N ASN A 49 -2.55 12.39 -9.26
CA ASN A 49 -1.63 12.21 -10.38
C ASN A 49 -1.85 10.89 -11.13
N HIS A 50 -2.96 10.18 -10.86
CA HIS A 50 -3.27 8.84 -11.40
C HIS A 50 -2.25 7.76 -10.99
N GLU A 51 -1.63 7.90 -9.82
CA GLU A 51 -0.77 6.86 -9.24
C GLU A 51 -1.59 5.99 -8.29
N VAL A 52 -1.49 4.67 -8.45
CA VAL A 52 -2.28 3.70 -7.69
C VAL A 52 -1.86 3.70 -6.22
N ILE A 53 -2.84 3.95 -5.35
CA ILE A 53 -2.75 3.77 -3.89
C ILE A 53 -3.19 2.34 -3.51
N GLU A 54 -4.26 1.85 -4.15
CA GLU A 54 -4.80 0.51 -3.95
C GLU A 54 -5.46 -0.03 -5.23
N GLY A 55 -5.45 -1.36 -5.39
CA GLY A 55 -6.05 -2.03 -6.54
C GLY A 55 -5.08 -2.31 -7.69
N HIS A 56 -3.76 -2.35 -7.44
CA HIS A 56 -2.78 -2.64 -8.49
C HIS A 56 -3.01 -4.01 -9.16
N GLN A 57 -3.44 -5.04 -8.42
CA GLN A 57 -3.80 -6.34 -8.99
C GLN A 57 -5.04 -6.23 -9.91
N ARG A 58 -6.02 -5.39 -9.55
CA ARG A 58 -7.20 -5.12 -10.39
C ARG A 58 -6.82 -4.36 -11.66
N LEU A 59 -5.90 -3.39 -11.56
CA LEU A 59 -5.33 -2.72 -12.73
C LEU A 59 -4.63 -3.72 -13.66
N LEU A 60 -3.78 -4.57 -13.11
CA LEU A 60 -3.06 -5.58 -13.88
C LEU A 60 -4.02 -6.54 -14.60
N ALA A 61 -5.05 -7.03 -13.90
CA ALA A 61 -6.09 -7.87 -14.48
C ALA A 61 -6.86 -7.14 -15.59
N TRP A 62 -7.23 -5.86 -15.38
CA TRP A 62 -7.91 -5.04 -16.38
C TRP A 62 -7.09 -4.87 -17.67
N ILE A 63 -5.80 -4.57 -17.52
CA ILE A 63 -4.84 -4.49 -18.64
C ILE A 63 -4.72 -5.85 -19.34
N SER A 64 -4.57 -6.93 -18.57
CA SER A 64 -4.39 -8.29 -19.11
C SER A 64 -5.60 -8.80 -19.87
N LEU A 65 -6.80 -8.30 -19.55
CA LEU A 65 -8.04 -8.60 -20.28
C LEU A 65 -8.15 -7.82 -21.60
N GLY A 66 -7.22 -6.91 -21.91
CA GLY A 66 -7.23 -6.13 -23.15
C GLY A 66 -8.42 -5.19 -23.26
N LYS A 67 -8.98 -4.73 -22.13
CA LYS A 67 -10.12 -3.81 -22.10
C LYS A 67 -9.79 -2.50 -22.82
N ASP A 68 -10.75 -1.98 -23.56
CA ASP A 68 -10.54 -0.77 -24.36
C ASP A 68 -10.86 0.50 -23.59
N GLU A 69 -11.87 0.42 -22.75
CA GLU A 69 -12.34 1.46 -21.86
C GLU A 69 -11.44 1.57 -20.61
N PRO A 70 -11.26 2.78 -20.06
CA PRO A 70 -10.50 2.97 -18.83
C PRO A 70 -11.17 2.22 -17.67
N PRO A 71 -10.39 1.67 -16.73
CA PRO A 71 -10.97 1.11 -15.52
C PRO A 71 -11.64 2.21 -14.70
N VAL A 72 -12.67 1.85 -13.95
CA VAL A 72 -13.29 2.75 -12.97
C VAL A 72 -12.28 3.08 -11.87
N ILE A 73 -12.02 4.37 -11.67
CA ILE A 73 -11.09 4.88 -10.65
C ILE A 73 -11.79 5.74 -9.60
N ARG A 74 -11.22 5.77 -8.39
CA ARG A 74 -11.54 6.72 -7.33
C ARG A 74 -10.30 7.56 -7.05
N ILE A 75 -10.41 8.88 -7.22
CA ILE A 75 -9.32 9.82 -6.94
C ILE A 75 -9.39 10.29 -5.49
N VAL A 76 -8.25 10.24 -4.79
CA VAL A 76 -8.08 10.76 -3.42
C VAL A 76 -6.97 11.79 -3.42
N LYS A 77 -7.20 12.97 -2.83
CA LYS A 77 -6.18 14.02 -2.72
C LYS A 77 -5.18 13.70 -1.62
N THR A 78 -3.93 13.51 -2.01
CA THR A 78 -2.84 13.15 -1.09
C THR A 78 -1.81 14.25 -0.93
N GLY A 79 -1.71 15.18 -1.88
CA GLY A 79 -0.65 16.17 -1.96
C GLY A 79 0.68 15.58 -2.44
N GLY A 80 0.68 14.38 -3.03
CA GLY A 80 1.89 13.63 -3.36
C GLY A 80 2.65 13.10 -2.13
N ASP A 81 2.01 13.08 -0.95
CA ASP A 81 2.59 12.58 0.29
C ASP A 81 2.55 11.04 0.33
N LEU A 82 3.70 10.42 0.06
CA LEU A 82 3.83 8.96 0.05
C LEU A 82 3.53 8.33 1.41
N ALA A 83 3.81 8.99 2.55
CA ALA A 83 3.49 8.43 3.86
C ALA A 83 1.98 8.36 4.08
N LYS A 84 1.26 9.39 3.64
CA LYS A 84 -0.21 9.40 3.60
C LYS A 84 -0.76 8.33 2.67
N GLU A 85 -0.16 8.15 1.48
CA GLU A 85 -0.55 7.10 0.54
C GLU A 85 -0.34 5.69 1.11
N ILE A 86 0.78 5.44 1.79
CA ILE A 86 1.05 4.16 2.49
C ILE A 86 -0.04 3.88 3.53
N ALA A 87 -0.37 4.87 4.37
CA ALA A 87 -1.42 4.71 5.38
C ALA A 87 -2.80 4.44 4.77
N LEU A 88 -3.15 5.15 3.69
CA LEU A 88 -4.39 4.88 2.94
C LEU A 88 -4.39 3.48 2.31
N SER A 89 -3.25 3.03 1.77
CA SER A 89 -3.12 1.69 1.19
C SER A 89 -3.43 0.61 2.23
N VAL A 90 -2.91 0.75 3.46
CA VAL A 90 -3.24 -0.11 4.61
C VAL A 90 -4.73 -0.11 4.91
N GLU A 91 -5.34 1.08 5.03
CA GLU A 91 -6.75 1.20 5.38
C GLU A 91 -7.68 0.56 4.33
N TYR A 92 -7.42 0.77 3.04
CA TYR A 92 -8.25 0.21 1.96
C TYR A 92 -8.10 -1.30 1.82
N ASN A 93 -6.86 -1.82 1.88
CA ASN A 93 -6.62 -3.25 1.65
C ASN A 93 -6.96 -4.11 2.87
N ALA A 94 -6.74 -3.63 4.09
CA ALA A 94 -7.01 -4.39 5.30
C ALA A 94 -8.50 -4.73 5.48
N ARG A 95 -9.39 -3.90 4.93
CA ARG A 95 -10.85 -4.15 4.92
C ARG A 95 -11.28 -5.17 3.87
N ARG A 96 -10.41 -5.52 2.91
CA ARG A 96 -10.79 -6.28 1.70
C ARG A 96 -10.07 -7.62 1.55
N ARG A 97 -8.88 -7.78 2.12
CA ARG A 97 -8.17 -9.05 2.08
C ARG A 97 -8.54 -9.90 3.30
N HIS A 98 -8.81 -11.18 3.08
CA HIS A 98 -8.93 -12.18 4.13
C HIS A 98 -7.54 -12.54 4.68
N LEU A 99 -6.81 -11.55 5.19
CA LEU A 99 -5.52 -11.77 5.85
C LEU A 99 -5.75 -12.25 7.28
N VAL A 100 -4.94 -13.20 7.72
CA VAL A 100 -4.84 -13.51 9.14
C VAL A 100 -4.25 -12.29 9.85
N ARG A 101 -4.72 -12.02 11.07
CA ARG A 101 -4.33 -10.83 11.85
C ARG A 101 -2.80 -10.67 11.98
N SER A 102 -2.05 -11.77 12.05
CA SER A 102 -0.59 -11.76 12.09
C SER A 102 0.04 -11.25 10.79
N GLU A 103 -0.49 -11.65 9.63
CA GLU A 103 0.01 -11.20 8.32
C GLU A 103 -0.24 -9.69 8.14
N LEU A 104 -1.45 -9.25 8.51
CA LEU A 104 -1.77 -7.82 8.51
C LEU A 104 -0.85 -7.04 9.45
N ALA A 105 -0.53 -7.58 10.64
CA ALA A 105 0.40 -6.94 11.56
C ALA A 105 1.81 -6.78 10.96
N ILE A 106 2.31 -7.77 10.22
CA ILE A 106 3.60 -7.68 9.52
C ILE A 106 3.56 -6.62 8.42
N ILE A 107 2.47 -6.53 7.65
CA ILE A 107 2.31 -5.50 6.62
C ILE A 107 2.29 -4.10 7.24
N VAL A 108 1.53 -3.91 8.32
CA VAL A 108 1.51 -2.65 9.06
C VAL A 108 2.92 -2.30 9.58
N ALA A 109 3.64 -3.26 10.16
CA ALA A 109 5.02 -3.05 10.62
C ALA A 109 5.97 -2.65 9.48
N LYS A 110 5.87 -3.27 8.30
CA LYS A 110 6.63 -2.87 7.10
C LYS A 110 6.28 -1.44 6.67
N ALA A 111 4.99 -1.08 6.68
CA ALA A 111 4.55 0.29 6.38
C ALA A 111 5.14 1.33 7.35
N PHE A 112 5.23 1.01 8.66
CA PHE A 112 5.89 1.88 9.64
C PHE A 112 7.36 2.13 9.29
N LYS A 113 8.10 1.06 8.99
CA LYS A 113 9.51 1.16 8.62
C LYS A 113 9.71 1.98 7.35
N MET A 114 8.85 1.82 6.35
CA MET A 114 8.90 2.64 5.13
C MET A 114 8.68 4.12 5.42
N ILE A 115 7.71 4.48 6.26
CA ILE A 115 7.48 5.89 6.66
C ILE A 115 8.68 6.46 7.43
N GLU A 116 9.30 5.64 8.28
CA GLU A 116 10.52 6.02 9.00
C GLU A 116 11.68 6.32 8.05
N GLU A 117 11.96 5.42 7.10
CA GLU A 117 13.00 5.62 6.09
C GLU A 117 12.74 6.85 5.22
N LEU A 118 11.48 7.11 4.84
CA LEU A 118 11.09 8.32 4.11
C LEU A 118 11.35 9.59 4.93
N THR A 119 11.09 9.55 6.23
CA THR A 119 11.30 10.71 7.09
C THR A 119 12.78 10.97 7.34
N GLN A 120 13.58 9.93 7.57
CA GLN A 120 15.04 10.06 7.73
C GLN A 120 15.69 10.66 6.48
N LYS A 121 15.25 10.26 5.27
CA LYS A 121 15.72 10.84 3.99
C LYS A 121 15.38 12.33 3.84
N LYS A 122 14.31 12.83 4.47
CA LYS A 122 13.93 14.25 4.43
C LYS A 122 14.80 15.13 5.36
N VAL A 123 15.55 14.57 6.32
CA VAL A 123 16.16 15.32 7.44
C VAL A 123 17.66 15.68 7.26
N ILE A 124 18.39 15.16 6.26
CA ILE A 124 19.84 15.45 6.08
C ILE A 124 20.17 15.78 4.60
N PRO A 125 20.89 16.88 4.24
CA PRO A 125 21.06 18.17 4.93
C PRO A 125 20.74 19.38 4.02
N ARG A 126 19.94 20.33 4.52
CA ARG A 126 20.14 21.75 4.19
C ARG A 126 20.56 22.42 5.50
N GLU A 127 21.71 23.09 5.46
CA GLU A 127 22.33 23.70 6.63
C GLU A 127 21.36 24.59 7.42
N SER A 128 21.54 24.54 8.74
CA SER A 128 21.01 25.48 9.74
C SER A 128 19.50 25.55 9.95
N GLY A 129 19.08 25.02 11.11
CA GLY A 129 17.89 25.48 11.83
C GLY A 129 16.90 24.39 12.19
N ASN A 130 16.94 23.90 13.45
CA ASN A 130 15.89 23.17 14.18
C ASN A 130 14.73 22.59 13.33
N THR A 131 14.98 21.54 12.55
CA THR A 131 13.91 20.75 11.94
C THR A 131 13.52 19.63 12.90
N THR A 132 12.58 19.95 13.78
CA THR A 132 12.04 19.09 14.83
C THR A 132 11.53 17.73 14.32
N ASN A 133 11.71 16.68 15.13
CA ASN A 133 11.07 15.34 15.08
C ASN A 133 9.52 15.33 14.93
N LEU A 134 8.86 16.48 14.78
CA LEU A 134 7.40 16.64 14.70
C LEU A 134 6.80 16.00 13.43
N GLY A 135 7.53 16.01 12.29
CA GLY A 135 7.05 15.43 11.03
C GLY A 135 6.92 13.91 11.08
N PHE A 136 7.96 13.24 11.62
CA PHE A 136 7.97 11.79 11.83
C PHE A 136 6.82 11.35 12.73
N ASN A 137 6.65 12.03 13.87
CA ASN A 137 5.59 11.70 14.82
C ASN A 137 4.21 11.80 14.15
N LYS A 138 3.94 12.85 13.37
CA LYS A 138 2.63 13.03 12.73
C LYS A 138 2.30 11.96 11.68
N GLU A 139 3.23 11.64 10.77
CA GLU A 139 3.04 10.62 9.73
C GLU A 139 2.89 9.22 10.36
N SER A 140 3.75 8.90 11.34
CA SER A 140 3.70 7.65 12.12
C SER A 140 2.41 7.52 12.94
N ASP A 141 1.94 8.61 13.56
CA ASP A 141 0.70 8.65 14.34
C ASP A 141 -0.53 8.45 13.45
N SER A 142 -0.50 8.95 12.21
CA SER A 142 -1.56 8.67 11.24
C SER A 142 -1.64 7.18 10.94
N LEU A 143 -0.50 6.53 10.70
CA LEU A 143 -0.47 5.08 10.48
C LEU A 143 -0.87 4.29 11.74
N ARG A 144 -0.52 4.75 12.96
CA ARG A 144 -0.97 4.12 14.22
C ARG A 144 -2.50 4.12 14.34
N LYS A 145 -3.13 5.26 14.04
CA LYS A 145 -4.59 5.37 14.03
C LYS A 145 -5.22 4.44 13.00
N VAL A 146 -4.60 4.29 11.82
CA VAL A 146 -5.04 3.32 10.82
C VAL A 146 -4.89 1.89 11.34
N ALA A 147 -3.74 1.54 11.94
CA ALA A 147 -3.47 0.23 12.52
C ALA A 147 -4.56 -0.19 13.52
N GLU A 148 -4.91 0.71 14.44
CA GLU A 148 -5.98 0.47 15.43
C GLU A 148 -7.33 0.22 14.76
N ARG A 149 -7.72 1.06 13.78
CA ARG A 149 -8.98 0.90 13.03
C ARG A 149 -9.05 -0.41 12.26
N VAL A 150 -7.92 -0.94 11.79
CA VAL A 150 -7.85 -2.24 11.10
C VAL A 150 -7.61 -3.41 12.06
N GLY A 151 -7.73 -3.18 13.37
CA GLY A 151 -7.71 -4.23 14.40
C GLY A 151 -6.32 -4.64 14.86
N ILE A 152 -5.28 -3.87 14.56
CA ILE A 152 -3.91 -4.09 15.04
C ILE A 152 -3.67 -3.22 16.28
N SER A 153 -3.67 -3.86 17.46
CA SER A 153 -3.37 -3.18 18.72
C SER A 153 -1.87 -2.91 18.87
N GLU A 154 -1.50 -1.92 19.68
CA GLU A 154 -0.08 -1.57 19.85
C GLU A 154 0.81 -2.72 20.35
N PRO A 155 0.39 -3.60 21.28
CA PRO A 155 1.18 -4.77 21.64
C PRO A 155 1.43 -5.73 20.46
N THR A 156 0.47 -5.86 19.54
CA THR A 156 0.60 -6.68 18.33
C THR A 156 1.56 -6.02 17.34
N LEU A 157 1.43 -4.71 17.14
CA LEU A 157 2.31 -3.94 16.27
C LEU A 157 3.76 -3.97 16.78
N SER A 158 3.98 -3.75 18.07
CA SER A 158 5.31 -3.83 18.69
C SER A 158 5.97 -5.20 18.48
N LYS A 159 5.21 -6.30 18.59
CA LYS A 159 5.72 -7.65 18.29
C LYS A 159 6.08 -7.80 16.80
N ALA A 160 5.22 -7.33 15.90
CA ALA A 160 5.45 -7.39 14.45
C ALA A 160 6.67 -6.56 14.02
N LEU A 161 6.86 -5.36 14.59
CA LEU A 161 8.05 -4.52 14.36
C LEU A 161 9.33 -5.28 14.71
N LYS A 162 9.38 -5.93 15.88
CA LYS A 162 10.54 -6.75 16.28
C LYS A 162 10.83 -7.90 15.32
N VAL A 163 9.80 -8.50 14.73
CA VAL A 163 9.97 -9.56 13.71
C VAL A 163 10.56 -8.98 12.43
N VAL A 164 10.03 -7.84 11.97
CA VAL A 164 10.52 -7.15 10.76
C VAL A 164 11.96 -6.62 10.95
N GLU A 165 12.32 -6.14 12.15
CA GLU A 165 13.66 -5.65 12.49
C GLU A 165 14.71 -6.76 12.55
N LYS A 166 14.38 -7.89 13.19
CA LYS A 166 15.31 -9.02 13.34
C LYS A 166 15.55 -9.77 12.03
N GLY A 167 14.72 -9.50 11.02
CA GLY A 167 14.58 -10.36 9.85
C GLY A 167 13.82 -11.63 10.23
N THR A 168 12.83 -12.01 9.44
CA THR A 168 12.24 -13.35 9.56
C THR A 168 13.36 -14.36 9.32
N PRO A 169 13.61 -15.35 10.19
CA PRO A 169 14.33 -16.54 9.76
C PRO A 169 13.54 -17.10 8.57
N GLU A 170 14.19 -17.25 7.42
CA GLU A 170 13.59 -18.03 6.34
C GLU A 170 13.26 -19.41 6.91
N VAL A 171 11.97 -19.75 6.91
CA VAL A 171 11.55 -21.12 7.18
C VAL A 171 11.89 -21.88 5.91
N GLN A 172 13.06 -22.52 5.89
CA GLN A 172 13.47 -23.45 4.84
C GLN A 172 12.63 -24.73 4.88
#